data_AF-A0AB73HFP1-F1
#
_entry.id   AF-A0AB73HFP1-F1
#
_cell.length_a   1.000
_cell.length_b   1.000
_cell.length_c   1.000
_cell.angle_alpha   90.00
_cell.angle_beta   90.00
_cell.angle_gamma   90.00
#
_symmetry.space_group_name_H-M   'P 1'
#
loop_
_entity.id
_entity.type
_entity.pdbx_description
1 polymer ?
#
loop_
_entity_poly.entity_id
_entity_poly.type
_entity_poly.pdbx_seq_one_letter_code
_entity_poly.pdbx_strand_id
1 'polypeptide(L)' 'MNINNLSSNEATFAKFLEQRFEYHNQDMIKALLAIDKSMTKLRYNHYDVFKAYKKLSSQQKNHVIAEILLPF' A
#
# COMPACT_ATOMS: atom_id res chain seq x y z
N MET A 1 6.34 -8.20 8.12
CA MET A 1 6.95 -7.27 7.15
C MET A 1 8.38 -6.91 7.56
N ASN A 2 9.37 -7.08 6.69
CA ASN A 2 10.75 -6.65 6.98
C ASN A 2 10.93 -5.17 6.62
N ILE A 3 10.61 -4.28 7.57
CA ILE A 3 10.58 -2.82 7.38
C ILE A 3 11.94 -2.25 6.95
N ASN A 4 13.03 -2.99 7.16
CA ASN A 4 14.40 -2.56 6.88
C ASN A 4 14.73 -2.43 5.37
N ASN A 5 13.92 -3.01 4.49
CA ASN A 5 14.13 -2.95 3.03
C ASN A 5 13.25 -1.91 2.31
N LEU A 6 12.41 -1.17 3.04
CA LEU A 6 11.46 -0.24 2.44
C LEU A 6 11.99 1.20 2.52
N SER A 7 11.92 1.91 1.40
CA SER A 7 12.05 3.38 1.41
C SER A 7 10.90 4.02 2.21
N SER A 8 11.08 5.28 2.63
CA SER A 8 10.05 6.00 3.41
C SER A 8 8.67 6.04 2.72
N ASN A 9 8.63 6.17 1.38
CA ASN A 9 7.37 6.14 0.63
C ASN A 9 6.77 4.73 0.59
N GLU A 10 7.62 3.70 0.41
CA GLU A 10 7.18 2.31 0.43
C GLU A 10 6.62 1.93 1.80
N ALA A 11 7.29 2.30 2.89
CA ALA A 11 6.81 2.04 4.24
C ALA A 11 5.47 2.76 4.55
N THR A 12 5.30 3.99 4.06
CA THR A 12 4.05 4.74 4.21
C THR A 12 2.90 4.05 3.47
N PHE A 13 3.14 3.65 2.22
CA PHE A 13 2.14 2.94 1.43
C PHE A 13 1.86 1.54 1.99
N ALA A 14 2.89 0.83 2.43
CA ALA A 14 2.80 -0.51 2.99
C ALA A 14 1.91 -0.59 4.22
N LYS A 15 2.14 0.28 5.21
CA LYS A 15 1.31 0.33 6.43
C LYS A 15 -0.17 0.53 6.11
N PHE A 16 -0.46 1.40 5.13
CA PHE A 16 -1.84 1.63 4.71
C PHE A 16 -2.41 0.42 3.95
N LEU A 17 -1.62 -0.18 3.04
CA LEU A 17 -2.05 -1.33 2.27
C LEU A 17 -2.26 -2.57 3.14
N GLU A 18 -1.42 -2.79 4.15
CA GLU A 18 -1.55 -3.88 5.14
C GLU A 18 -2.86 -3.78 5.91
N GLN A 19 -3.23 -2.60 6.41
CA GLN A 19 -4.53 -2.38 7.06
C GLN A 19 -5.70 -2.68 6.12
N ARG A 20 -5.59 -2.31 4.84
CA ARG A 20 -6.62 -2.61 3.83
C ARG A 20 -6.67 -4.09 3.50
N PHE A 21 -5.53 -4.74 3.44
CA PHE A 21 -5.40 -6.17 3.22
C PHE A 21 -6.10 -6.96 4.33
N GLU A 22 -5.84 -6.62 5.60
CA GLU A 22 -6.54 -7.20 6.75
C GLU A 22 -8.05 -6.95 6.70
N TYR A 23 -8.47 -5.70 6.45
CA TYR A 23 -9.89 -5.34 6.34
C TYR A 23 -10.63 -6.11 5.25
N HIS A 24 -9.95 -6.49 4.17
CA HIS A 24 -10.50 -7.25 3.06
C HIS A 24 -10.27 -8.76 3.18
N ASN A 25 -10.08 -9.29 4.40
CA ASN A 25 -9.86 -10.71 4.67
C ASN A 25 -8.66 -11.29 3.90
N GLN A 26 -7.55 -10.55 3.87
CA GLN A 26 -6.32 -10.95 3.19
C GLN A 26 -6.50 -11.15 1.67
N ASP A 27 -7.45 -10.43 1.05
CA ASP A 27 -7.63 -10.37 -0.39
C ASP A 27 -6.93 -9.12 -0.96
N MET A 28 -5.72 -9.32 -1.47
CA MET A 28 -4.89 -8.24 -2.00
C MET A 28 -5.53 -7.56 -3.23
N ILE A 29 -6.21 -8.33 -4.09
CA ILE A 29 -6.86 -7.77 -5.27
C ILE A 29 -7.99 -6.82 -4.85
N LYS A 30 -8.83 -7.22 -3.88
CA LYS A 30 -9.88 -6.35 -3.35
C LYS A 30 -9.31 -5.11 -2.66
N ALA A 31 -8.25 -5.26 -1.88
CA ALA A 31 -7.59 -4.13 -1.22
C ALA A 31 -7.08 -3.09 -2.23
N LEU A 32 -6.39 -3.54 -3.29
CA LEU A 32 -5.90 -2.65 -4.35
C LEU A 32 -7.04 -1.97 -5.13
N LEU A 33 -8.08 -2.73 -5.50
CA LEU A 33 -9.26 -2.17 -6.15
C LEU A 33 -9.97 -1.12 -5.29
N ALA A 34 -10.04 -1.33 -3.98
CA ALA A 34 -10.63 -0.36 -3.05
C ALA A 34 -9.80 0.94 -2.98
N ILE A 35 -8.47 0.83 -3.01
CA ILE A 35 -7.55 1.98 -3.03
C ILE A 35 -7.75 2.78 -4.32
N ASP A 36 -7.73 2.12 -5.48
CA ASP A 36 -7.88 2.79 -6.77
C ASP A 36 -9.24 3.49 -6.90
N LYS A 37 -10.33 2.83 -6.45
CA LYS A 37 -11.68 3.43 -6.44
C LYS A 37 -11.82 4.61 -5.47
N SER A 38 -10.97 4.70 -4.46
CA SER A 38 -11.05 5.73 -3.42
C SER A 38 -9.96 6.79 -3.52
N MET A 39 -9.24 6.89 -4.64
CA MET A 39 -8.09 7.79 -4.80
C MET A 39 -8.38 9.25 -4.46
N THR A 40 -9.57 9.76 -4.78
CA THR A 40 -10.02 11.10 -4.38
C THR A 40 -10.15 11.21 -2.86
N LYS A 41 -10.78 10.24 -2.20
CA LYS A 41 -10.90 10.21 -0.73
C LYS A 41 -9.53 10.04 -0.07
N LEU A 42 -8.65 9.24 -0.66
CA LEU A 42 -7.27 9.06 -0.20
C LEU A 42 -6.52 10.38 -0.20
N ARG A 43 -6.67 11.20 -1.25
CA ARG A 43 -6.05 12.53 -1.32
C ARG A 43 -6.48 13.46 -0.18
N TYR A 44 -7.75 13.39 0.26
CA TYR A 44 -8.27 14.26 1.32
C TYR A 44 -7.99 13.72 2.73
N ASN A 45 -8.11 12.40 2.94
CA ASN A 45 -8.07 11.80 4.27
C ASN A 45 -6.68 11.27 4.65
N HIS A 46 -5.86 10.89 3.66
CA HIS A 46 -4.54 10.29 3.83
C HIS A 46 -3.57 10.86 2.77
N TYR A 47 -3.36 12.18 2.82
CA TYR A 47 -2.61 12.90 1.80
C TYR A 47 -1.16 12.41 1.65
N ASP A 48 -0.54 12.00 2.75
CA ASP A 48 0.78 11.36 2.81
C ASP A 48 0.81 10.04 2.03
N VAL A 49 -0.19 9.17 2.23
CA VAL A 49 -0.33 7.90 1.50
C VAL A 49 -0.59 8.16 0.01
N PHE A 50 -1.45 9.12 -0.32
CA PHE A 50 -1.70 9.52 -1.71
C PHE A 50 -0.40 9.98 -2.39
N LYS A 51 0.37 10.84 -1.71
CA LYS A 51 1.64 11.35 -2.22
C LYS A 51 2.67 10.24 -2.37
N ALA A 52 2.77 9.32 -1.41
CA ALA A 52 3.63 8.15 -1.50
C ALA A 52 3.23 7.28 -2.69
N TYR A 53 1.97 6.89 -2.81
CA TYR A 53 1.44 6.07 -3.91
C TYR A 53 1.68 6.68 -5.30
N LYS A 54 1.59 8.01 -5.42
CA LYS A 54 1.88 8.73 -6.67
C LYS A 54 3.37 8.77 -7.02
N LYS A 55 4.26 8.74 -6.02
CA LYS A 55 5.71 8.78 -6.22
C LYS A 55 6.32 7.42 -6.52
N LEU A 56 5.70 6.34 -6.04
CA LEU A 56 6.19 4.99 -6.25
C LEU A 56 6.03 4.56 -7.71
N SER A 57 7.09 4.00 -8.29
CA SER A 57 7.02 3.31 -9.57
C SER A 57 6.22 2.01 -9.45
N SER A 58 5.82 1.42 -10.59
CA SER A 58 5.15 0.11 -10.58
C SER A 58 6.00 -0.98 -9.94
N GLN A 59 7.32 -0.95 -10.14
CA GLN A 59 8.24 -1.90 -9.51
C GLN A 59 8.25 -1.75 -7.98
N GLN A 60 8.27 -0.52 -7.46
CA GLN A 60 8.25 -0.28 -6.01
C GLN A 60 6.90 -0.65 -5.38
N LYS A 61 5.79 -0.43 -6.10
CA LYS A 61 4.47 -0.90 -5.65
C LYS A 61 4.41 -2.41 -5.58
N ASN A 62 4.94 -3.11 -6.59
CA ASN A 62 5.02 -4.56 -6.61
C ASN A 62 5.93 -5.09 -5.50
N HIS A 63 7.03 -4.40 -5.21
CA HIS A 63 7.90 -4.71 -4.08
C HIS A 63 7.15 -4.62 -2.75
N VAL A 64 6.40 -3.54 -2.51
CA VAL A 64 5.54 -3.42 -1.32
C VAL A 64 4.51 -4.55 -1.23
N ILE A 65 3.84 -4.88 -2.34
CA ILE A 65 2.86 -5.96 -2.38
C ILE A 65 3.51 -7.30 -2.03
N ALA A 66 4.69 -7.59 -2.59
CA ALA A 66 5.44 -8.80 -2.30
C ALA A 66 5.80 -8.88 -0.81
N GLU A 67 6.31 -7.80 -0.22
CA GLU A 67 6.68 -7.74 1.20
C GLU A 67 5.49 -7.95 2.16
N ILE A 68 4.26 -7.63 1.74
CA ILE A 68 3.04 -7.91 2.52
C ILE A 68 2.61 -9.38 2.37
N LEU A 69 2.79 -9.97 1.19
CA LEU A 69 2.33 -11.33 0.88
C LEU A 69 3.32 -12.43 1.26
N LEU A 70 4.59 -12.11 1.48
CA LEU A 70 5.60 -13.10 1.85
C LEU A 70 5.30 -13.69 3.25
N PRO A 71 5.22 -15.03 3.38
CA PRO A 71 5.23 -15.67 4.69
C PRO A 71 6.59 -15.40 5.34
N PHE A 72 6.55 -14.97 6.60
CA PHE A 72 7.67 -14.48 7.41
C PHE A 72 8.94 -15.34 7.34
#